data_AF-A0A183MSV5-F1
#
_entry.id   AF-A0A183MSV5-F1
#
_cell.length_a   1.000
_cell.length_b   1.000
_cell.length_c   1.000
_cell.angle_alpha   90.00
_cell.angle_beta   90.00
_cell.angle_gamma   90.00
#
_symmetry.space_group_name_H-M   'P 1'
#
loop_
_entity.id
_entity.type
_entity.pdbx_description
1 polymer ?
#
loop_
_entity_poly.entity_id
_entity_poly.type
_entity_poly.pdbx_seq_one_letter_code
_entity_poly.pdbx_strand_id
1 'polypeptide(L)'
;MKTSTSEGKHGIQWTARNQFDDLDFADDLALLSHTHEQMQTKTASVAAVSASVGLSIHKRKTKVLKFKAGNSNPITLDGETLENVESFTYLGSIIDKHGGSDADVKARIGKARTAFLQLNNIWNSKQLSVNQYQSENLQYQRQGSSTVWS
;
A
#
# COMPACT_ATOMS: atom_id res chain seq x y z
N MET A 1 17.36 -1.34 12.53
CA MET A 1 15.91 -1.63 12.65
C MET A 1 15.60 -3.09 12.97
N LYS A 2 16.26 -4.08 12.32
CA LYS A 2 16.05 -5.52 12.60
C LYS A 2 16.06 -5.91 14.09
N THR A 3 16.80 -5.22 14.95
CA THR A 3 16.88 -5.50 16.39
C THR A 3 15.73 -4.89 17.23
N SER A 4 14.99 -3.92 16.69
CA SER A 4 13.92 -3.21 17.42
C SER A 4 12.59 -3.96 17.43
N THR A 5 12.38 -4.84 16.45
CA THR A 5 11.14 -5.62 16.27
C THR A 5 11.34 -7.13 16.45
N SER A 6 12.58 -7.65 16.49
CA SER A 6 12.86 -9.10 16.46
C SER A 6 12.79 -9.84 17.80
N GLU A 7 12.79 -9.15 18.95
CA GLU A 7 12.96 -9.81 20.25
C GLU A 7 11.67 -10.40 20.86
N GLY A 8 10.54 -10.40 20.14
CA GLY A 8 9.36 -11.17 20.55
C GLY A 8 8.25 -11.27 19.51
N LYS A 9 7.28 -12.16 19.76
CA LYS A 9 6.11 -12.44 18.87
C LYS A 9 5.05 -11.34 18.93
N HIS A 10 5.43 -10.12 18.56
CA HIS A 10 4.60 -8.92 18.70
C HIS A 10 4.02 -8.42 17.35
N GLY A 11 4.23 -9.16 16.26
CA GLY A 11 3.78 -8.81 14.92
C GLY A 11 2.39 -9.36 14.59
N ILE A 12 1.79 -8.83 13.52
CA ILE A 12 0.51 -9.33 13.01
C ILE A 12 0.73 -10.71 12.40
N GLN A 13 -0.06 -11.71 12.79
CA GLN A 13 0.07 -13.04 12.22
C GLN A 13 -0.35 -13.00 10.75
N TRP A 14 0.60 -13.27 9.86
CA TRP A 14 0.38 -13.26 8.42
C TRP A 14 0.08 -14.66 7.89
N THR A 15 0.80 -15.67 8.39
CA THR A 15 0.54 -17.09 8.08
C THR A 15 0.62 -17.94 9.35
N ALA A 16 0.35 -19.24 9.23
CA ALA A 16 0.51 -20.19 10.34
C ALA A 16 1.91 -20.17 10.97
N ARG A 17 2.93 -19.70 10.24
CA ARG A 17 4.34 -19.70 10.69
C ARG A 17 4.99 -18.32 10.72
N ASN A 18 4.42 -17.32 10.05
CA ASN A 18 5.04 -16.00 9.89
C ASN A 18 4.22 -14.90 10.55
N GLN A 19 4.94 -13.92 11.12
CA GLN A 19 4.40 -12.68 11.64
C GLN A 19 4.96 -11.50 10.83
N PHE A 20 4.22 -10.41 10.84
CA PHE A 20 4.51 -9.19 10.11
C PHE A 20 4.57 -8.02 11.09
N ASP A 21 5.77 -7.51 11.33
CA ASP A 21 6.05 -6.58 12.43
C ASP A 21 6.10 -5.12 12.03
N ASP A 22 6.55 -4.85 10.81
CA ASP A 22 6.83 -3.52 10.32
C ASP A 22 6.90 -3.46 8.78
N LEU A 23 6.78 -2.24 8.27
CA LEU A 23 7.00 -1.84 6.89
C LEU A 23 7.92 -0.61 6.91
N ASP A 24 9.11 -0.69 6.34
CA ASP A 24 10.03 0.43 6.19
C ASP A 24 10.16 0.88 4.73
N PHE A 25 10.16 2.19 4.51
CA PHE A 25 10.47 2.79 3.23
C PHE A 25 11.18 4.13 3.41
N ALA A 26 12.46 4.19 3.01
CA ALA A 26 13.31 5.37 3.16
C ALA A 26 13.28 5.94 4.59
N ASP A 27 12.64 7.09 4.80
CA ASP A 27 12.48 7.79 6.07
C ASP A 27 11.17 7.48 6.81
N ASP A 28 10.26 6.71 6.19
CA ASP A 28 8.98 6.32 6.78
C ASP A 28 9.02 4.88 7.34
N LEU A 29 8.37 4.69 8.49
CA LEU A 29 8.23 3.41 9.18
C LEU A 29 6.80 3.23 9.67
N ALA A 30 6.18 2.10 9.33
CA ALA A 30 4.89 1.68 9.89
C ALA A 30 5.07 0.42 10.74
N LEU A 31 4.67 0.50 12.02
CA LEU A 31 4.74 -0.59 12.97
C LEU A 31 3.36 -1.23 13.14
N LEU A 32 3.33 -2.57 13.17
CA LEU A 32 2.10 -3.35 13.23
C LEU A 32 2.07 -4.19 14.51
N SER A 33 0.97 -4.10 15.25
CA SER A 33 0.80 -4.76 16.55
C SER A 33 -0.64 -5.25 16.74
N HIS A 34 -0.81 -6.31 17.54
CA HIS A 34 -2.15 -6.82 17.89
C HIS A 34 -2.72 -6.14 19.12
N THR A 35 -1.87 -5.75 20.09
CA THR A 35 -2.32 -5.16 21.35
C THR A 35 -1.84 -3.72 21.52
N HIS A 36 -2.56 -2.96 22.34
CA HIS A 36 -2.17 -1.60 22.72
C HIS A 36 -0.81 -1.57 23.43
N GLU A 37 -0.56 -2.51 24.33
CA GLU A 37 0.74 -2.64 25.02
C GLU A 37 1.89 -2.88 24.04
N GLN A 38 1.69 -3.75 23.03
CA GLN A 38 2.68 -3.97 21.98
C GLN A 38 2.94 -2.69 21.18
N MET A 39 1.89 -1.93 20.84
CA MET A 39 2.02 -0.66 20.12
C MET A 39 2.82 0.37 20.94
N GLN A 40 2.55 0.48 22.24
CA GLN A 40 3.28 1.38 23.14
C GLN A 40 4.75 0.95 23.28
N THR A 41 5.01 -0.34 23.48
CA THR A 41 6.37 -0.89 23.60
C THR A 41 7.17 -0.71 22.31
N LYS A 42 6.59 -0.99 21.13
CA LYS A 42 7.25 -0.78 19.84
C LYS A 42 7.56 0.70 19.61
N THR A 43 6.64 1.61 19.95
CA THR A 43 6.84 3.06 19.83
C THR A 43 8.03 3.52 20.68
N ALA A 44 8.08 3.08 21.95
CA ALA A 44 9.19 3.40 22.85
C ALA A 44 10.53 2.80 22.40
N SER A 45 10.52 1.55 21.94
CA SER A 45 11.72 0.86 21.41
C SER A 45 12.30 1.58 20.20
N VAL A 46 11.45 1.93 19.22
CA VAL A 46 11.90 2.67 18.03
C VAL A 46 12.42 4.05 18.39
N ALA A 47 11.81 4.74 19.36
CA ALA A 47 12.30 6.03 19.84
C ALA A 47 13.70 5.92 20.45
N ALA A 48 13.90 4.94 21.34
CA ALA A 48 15.19 4.70 21.99
C ALA A 48 16.29 4.33 20.97
N VAL A 49 15.98 3.44 20.02
CA VAL A 49 16.94 3.04 18.98
C VAL A 49 17.21 4.16 17.99
N SER A 50 16.22 4.99 17.66
CA SER A 50 16.44 6.16 16.80
C SER A 50 17.37 7.15 17.48
N ALA A 51 17.14 7.45 18.76
CA ALA A 51 17.97 8.37 19.53
C ALA A 51 19.42 7.87 19.65
N SER A 52 19.64 6.55 19.80
CA SER A 52 21.00 6.00 19.93
C SER A 52 21.84 6.13 18.66
N VAL A 53 21.21 6.28 17.49
CA VAL A 53 21.88 6.54 16.21
C VAL A 53 21.79 8.00 15.76
N GLY A 54 21.34 8.91 16.64
CA GLY A 54 21.25 10.35 16.36
C GLY A 54 20.05 10.76 15.52
N LEU A 55 19.03 9.91 15.39
CA LEU A 55 17.77 10.21 14.70
C LEU A 55 16.68 10.61 15.71
N SER A 56 15.72 11.41 15.25
CA SER A 56 14.58 11.85 16.06
C SER A 56 13.26 11.53 15.38
N ILE A 57 12.31 10.96 16.13
CA ILE A 57 10.95 10.71 15.61
C ILE A 57 10.19 12.04 15.56
N HIS A 58 9.62 12.33 14.39
CA HIS A 58 8.77 13.51 14.23
C HIS A 58 7.38 13.25 14.82
N LYS A 59 7.21 13.52 16.12
CA LYS A 59 5.98 13.23 16.89
C LYS A 59 4.68 13.69 16.21
N ARG A 60 4.63 14.95 15.73
CA ARG A 60 3.42 15.48 15.05
C ARG A 60 3.04 14.76 13.73
N LYS A 61 4.02 14.17 13.03
CA LYS A 61 3.78 13.39 11.81
C LYS A 61 3.43 11.94 12.12
N THR A 62 3.81 11.44 13.30
CA THR A 62 3.54 10.08 13.73
C THR A 62 2.04 9.94 14.03
N LYS A 63 1.37 9.04 13.32
CA LYS A 63 -0.06 8.77 13.47
C LYS A 63 -0.27 7.37 14.01
N VAL A 64 -1.35 7.19 14.76
CA VAL A 64 -1.80 5.90 15.29
C VAL A 64 -3.14 5.58 14.65
N LEU A 65 -3.23 4.43 13.98
CA LEU A 65 -4.50 3.91 13.48
C LEU A 65 -4.85 2.64 14.24
N LYS A 66 -6.09 2.57 14.72
CA LYS A 66 -6.61 1.40 15.44
C LYS A 66 -7.75 0.77 14.67
N PHE A 67 -7.57 -0.49 14.31
CA PHE A 67 -8.57 -1.28 13.62
C PHE A 67 -9.43 -2.05 14.63
N LYS A 68 -10.76 -1.85 14.59
CA LYS A 68 -11.76 -2.57 15.43
C LYS A 68 -11.43 -2.62 16.93
N ALA A 69 -10.65 -1.67 17.45
CA ALA A 69 -10.25 -1.66 18.85
C ALA A 69 -11.33 -1.01 19.72
N GLY A 70 -11.77 -1.70 20.77
CA GLY A 70 -12.70 -1.15 21.77
C GLY A 70 -12.04 -0.19 22.77
N ASN A 71 -10.70 -0.12 22.82
CA ASN A 71 -9.99 0.77 23.75
C ASN A 71 -9.61 2.11 23.11
N SER A 72 -9.88 3.19 23.83
CA SER A 72 -9.52 4.57 23.47
C SER A 72 -8.17 5.00 24.06
N ASN A 73 -7.44 4.09 24.71
CA ASN A 73 -6.19 4.43 25.40
C ASN A 73 -5.18 5.08 24.45
N PRO A 74 -4.64 6.26 24.75
CA PRO A 74 -3.68 6.91 23.88
C PRO A 74 -2.38 6.11 23.80
N ILE A 75 -1.64 6.29 22.71
CA ILE A 75 -0.22 5.95 22.63
C ILE A 75 0.54 7.24 22.88
N THR A 76 1.58 7.17 23.71
CA THR A 76 2.39 8.33 24.06
C THR A 76 3.83 8.14 23.63
N LEU A 77 4.50 9.24 23.28
CA LEU A 77 5.92 9.28 22.95
C LEU A 77 6.54 10.50 23.65
N ASP A 78 7.48 10.24 24.57
CA ASP A 78 8.09 11.24 25.45
C ASP A 78 7.06 12.12 26.19
N GLY A 79 5.97 11.52 26.66
CA GLY A 79 4.88 12.21 27.35
C GLY A 79 3.87 12.93 26.44
N GLU A 80 4.10 13.00 25.13
CA GLU A 80 3.15 13.56 24.16
C GLU A 80 2.23 12.46 23.60
N THR A 81 0.93 12.71 23.58
CA THR A 81 -0.05 11.80 22.96
C THR A 81 0.06 11.89 21.44
N LEU A 82 0.24 10.73 20.79
CA LEU A 82 0.22 10.62 19.33
C LEU A 82 -1.22 10.73 18.81
N GLU A 83 -1.37 11.33 17.64
CA GLU A 83 -2.69 11.53 17.03
C GLU A 83 -3.29 10.20 16.56
N ASN A 84 -4.51 9.90 17.04
CA ASN A 84 -5.30 8.79 16.52
C ASN A 84 -6.01 9.25 15.25
N VAL A 85 -5.82 8.53 14.14
CA VAL A 85 -6.44 8.80 12.85
C VAL A 85 -7.38 7.69 12.44
N GLU A 86 -8.43 8.03 11.72
CA GLU A 86 -9.38 7.06 11.16
C GLU A 86 -8.91 6.47 9.83
N SER A 87 -8.06 7.20 9.11
CA SER A 87 -7.41 6.74 7.90
C SER A 87 -6.10 7.50 7.67
N PHE A 88 -5.17 6.88 6.94
CA PHE A 88 -3.97 7.55 6.44
C PHE A 88 -3.56 6.94 5.10
N THR A 89 -2.74 7.67 4.34
CA THR A 89 -2.17 7.16 3.09
C THR A 89 -0.73 6.71 3.35
N TYR A 90 -0.43 5.45 3.02
CA TYR A 90 0.91 4.89 3.09
C TYR A 90 1.31 4.34 1.73
N LEU A 91 2.42 4.84 1.17
CA LEU A 91 2.91 4.47 -0.17
C LEU A 91 1.83 4.52 -1.26
N GLY A 92 0.96 5.53 -1.17
CA GLY A 92 -0.14 5.74 -2.12
C GLY A 92 -1.38 4.88 -1.90
N SER A 93 -1.37 3.96 -0.92
CA SER A 93 -2.54 3.17 -0.52
C SER A 93 -3.24 3.81 0.67
N ILE A 94 -4.57 3.92 0.60
CA ILE A 94 -5.39 4.35 1.73
C ILE A 94 -5.59 3.17 2.69
N ILE A 95 -5.19 3.37 3.94
CA ILE A 95 -5.43 2.44 5.05
C ILE A 95 -6.43 3.11 5.98
N ASP A 96 -7.58 2.47 6.21
CA ASP A 96 -8.62 2.99 7.09
C ASP A 96 -8.93 2.07 8.27
N LYS A 97 -9.65 2.61 9.26
CA LYS A 97 -10.08 1.89 10.47
C LYS A 97 -11.05 0.72 10.20
N HIS A 98 -11.58 0.60 8.99
CA HIS A 98 -12.46 -0.48 8.57
C HIS A 98 -11.68 -1.62 7.92
N GLY A 99 -10.37 -1.45 7.68
CA GLY A 99 -9.44 -2.49 7.22
C GLY A 99 -9.78 -3.04 5.84
N GLY A 100 -10.68 -2.37 5.12
CA GLY A 100 -11.07 -2.72 3.76
C GLY A 100 -10.29 -1.92 2.73
N SER A 101 -10.29 -2.37 1.48
CA SER A 101 -9.69 -1.65 0.35
C SER A 101 -10.66 -0.68 -0.33
N ASP A 102 -11.90 -0.56 0.15
CA ASP A 102 -12.99 0.12 -0.56
C ASP A 102 -12.67 1.60 -0.80
N ALA A 103 -12.18 2.29 0.23
CA ALA A 103 -11.74 3.68 0.15
C ALA A 103 -10.58 3.85 -0.84
N ASP A 104 -9.58 2.97 -0.79
CA ASP A 104 -8.42 2.99 -1.68
C ASP A 104 -8.82 2.75 -3.15
N VAL A 105 -9.63 1.72 -3.41
CA VAL A 105 -10.13 1.38 -4.74
C VAL A 105 -10.92 2.55 -5.31
N LYS A 106 -11.83 3.15 -4.53
CA LYS A 106 -12.62 4.31 -4.95
C LYS A 106 -11.72 5.50 -5.29
N ALA A 107 -10.71 5.77 -4.47
CA ALA A 107 -9.76 6.85 -4.71
C ALA A 107 -8.92 6.61 -5.99
N ARG A 108 -8.45 5.38 -6.22
CA ARG A 108 -7.69 5.01 -7.42
C ARG A 108 -8.53 5.11 -8.69
N ILE A 109 -9.80 4.66 -8.66
CA ILE A 109 -10.74 4.82 -9.78
C ILE A 109 -10.96 6.31 -10.07
N GLY A 110 -11.13 7.14 -9.04
CA GLY A 110 -11.26 8.59 -9.20
C GLY A 110 -10.05 9.20 -9.92
N LYS A 111 -8.83 8.91 -9.43
CA LYS A 111 -7.58 9.38 -10.05
C LYS A 111 -7.45 8.93 -11.51
N ALA A 112 -7.75 7.66 -11.79
CA ALA A 112 -7.70 7.11 -13.15
C ALA A 112 -8.71 7.80 -14.08
N ARG A 113 -9.94 8.06 -13.62
CA ARG A 113 -10.96 8.81 -14.39
C ARG A 113 -10.48 10.23 -14.70
N THR A 114 -9.91 10.93 -13.72
CA THR A 114 -9.37 12.28 -13.93
C THR A 114 -8.23 12.28 -14.95
N ALA A 115 -7.28 11.37 -14.83
CA ALA A 115 -6.18 11.24 -15.79
C ALA A 115 -6.70 10.91 -17.20
N PHE A 116 -7.66 10.00 -17.31
CA PHE A 116 -8.28 9.64 -18.58
C PHE A 116 -8.97 10.84 -19.25
N LEU A 117 -9.70 11.65 -18.48
CA LEU A 117 -10.34 12.87 -18.98
C LEU A 117 -9.32 13.93 -19.44
N GLN A 118 -8.18 14.06 -18.76
CA GLN A 118 -7.11 14.97 -19.18
C GLN A 118 -6.48 14.55 -20.51
N LEU A 119 -6.42 13.24 -20.78
CA LEU A 119 -5.93 12.71 -22.06
C LEU A 119 -6.91 12.94 -23.22
N ASN A 120 -8.14 13.43 -22.98
CA ASN A 120 -9.14 13.63 -24.04
C ASN A 120 -8.63 14.52 -25.18
N ASN A 121 -7.82 15.53 -24.88
CA ASN A 121 -7.23 16.39 -25.90
C ASN A 121 -6.20 15.66 -26.77
N ILE A 122 -5.50 14.69 -26.20
CA ILE A 122 -4.55 13.83 -26.91
C ILE A 122 -5.31 12.84 -27.80
N TRP A 123 -6.33 12.16 -27.26
CA TRP A 123 -7.16 11.21 -28.02
C TRP A 123 -7.88 11.86 -29.21
N ASN A 124 -8.27 13.14 -29.08
CA ASN A 124 -8.92 13.89 -30.16
C ASN A 124 -7.93 14.63 -31.08
N SER A 125 -6.62 14.51 -30.84
CA SER A 125 -5.61 15.20 -31.64
C SER A 125 -5.43 14.52 -32.99
N LYS A 126 -5.57 15.31 -34.07
CA LYS A 126 -5.29 14.87 -35.44
C LYS A 126 -3.79 14.69 -35.74
N GLN A 127 -2.89 15.15 -34.87
CA GLN A 127 -1.44 14.99 -35.03
C GLN A 127 -0.98 13.55 -34.78
N LEU A 128 -1.75 12.77 -34.01
CA LEU A 128 -1.46 11.35 -33.77
C LEU A 128 -2.10 10.52 -34.89
N SER A 129 -1.58 10.65 -36.11
CA SER A 129 -1.98 9.78 -37.21
C SER A 129 -1.51 8.35 -36.91
N VAL A 130 -2.44 7.40 -36.88
CA VAL A 130 -2.10 5.97 -36.83
C VAL A 130 -1.43 5.61 -38.16
N ASN A 131 -0.11 5.37 -38.15
CA ASN A 131 0.55 4.68 -39.24
C ASN A 131 0.06 3.23 -39.22
N GLN A 132 -1.08 2.98 -39.88
CA GLN A 132 -1.55 1.64 -40.18
C GLN A 132 -0.55 1.04 -41.17
N TYR A 133 0.39 0.25 -40.68
CA TYR A 133 1.06 -0.71 -41.55
C TYR A 133 -0.02 -1.70 -42.01
N GLN A 134 -0.43 -1.55 -43.27
CA GLN A 134 -1.28 -2.51 -43.94
C GLN A 134 -0.53 -3.85 -43.94
N SER A 135 -1.00 -4.80 -43.12
CA SER A 135 -0.62 -6.19 -43.30
C SER A 135 -1.23 -6.66 -44.62
N GLU A 136 -0.44 -6.63 -45.69
CA GLU A 136 -0.82 -7.21 -46.97
C GLU A 136 -1.04 -8.72 -46.81
N ASN A 137 -2.25 -9.15 -47.17
CA ASN A 137 -2.66 -10.48 -47.63
C ASN A 137 -1.70 -11.65 -47.35
N LEU A 138 -1.96 -12.41 -46.29
CA LEU A 138 -1.67 -13.84 -46.30
C LEU A 138 -2.91 -14.58 -46.82
N GLN A 139 -3.06 -14.63 -48.15
CA GLN A 139 -3.96 -15.58 -48.78
C GLN A 139 -3.40 -16.99 -48.52
N TYR A 140 -3.96 -17.67 -47.52
CA TYR A 140 -3.75 -19.10 -47.31
C TYR A 140 -4.37 -19.84 -48.51
N GLN A 141 -3.53 -20.34 -49.42
CA GLN A 141 -3.95 -21.27 -50.45
C GLN A 141 -4.51 -22.54 -49.78
N ARG A 142 -5.82 -22.77 -49.89
CA ARG A 142 -6.40 -24.10 -49.72
C ARG A 142 -6.02 -24.95 -50.92
N GLN A 143 -4.86 -25.61 -50.87
CA GLN A 143 -4.63 -26.80 -51.68
C GLN A 143 -5.25 -28.00 -50.94
N GLY A 144 -6.04 -28.77 -51.68
CA GLY A 144 -7.00 -29.72 -51.13
C GLY A 144 -6.42 -31.03 -50.60
N SER A 145 -7.27 -31.77 -49.90
CA SER A 145 -7.26 -33.22 -49.94
C SER A 145 -8.69 -33.70 -49.68
N SER A 146 -9.28 -34.28 -50.71
CA SER A 146 -10.48 -35.11 -50.62
C SER A 146 -10.11 -36.41 -49.93
N THR A 147 -10.86 -36.78 -48.89
CA THR A 147 -11.00 -38.19 -48.50
C THR A 147 -12.46 -38.45 -48.14
N VAL A 148 -13.11 -39.11 -49.09
CA VAL A 148 -14.39 -39.81 -49.01
C VAL A 148 -14.30 -40.87 -47.90
N TRP A 149 -15.33 -40.96 -47.07
CA TRP A 149 -15.62 -42.17 -46.32
C TRP A 149 -16.98 -42.70 -46.78
N SER A 150 -16.97 -43.95 -47.22
CA SER A 150 -18.12 -44.79 -47.55
C SER A 150 -18.82 -45.27 -46.30
#